data_AF-A0A438H7T0-F1
#
_entry.id   AF-A0A438H7T0-F1
#
_cell.length_a   1.000
_cell.length_b   1.000
_cell.length_c   1.000
_cell.angle_alpha   90.00
_cell.angle_beta   90.00
_cell.angle_gamma   90.00
#
_symmetry.space_group_name_H-M   'P 1'
#
loop_
_entity.id
_entity.type
_entity.pdbx_description
1 polymer ?
#
loop_
_entity_poly.entity_id
_entity_poly.type
_entity_poly.pdbx_seq_one_letter_code
_entity_poly.pdbx_strand_id
1 'polypeptide(L)'
;MSKGKDKQHDFDSRLITPFGGSHSCDSRLTTPFDSPQRDHQIPGYHPNRLRLPHPPSQSPYHASGGTSAFFIAWLANFKLLLFAFGKGPLSADPSISLLRFIAVACLPIKIQQKPSPKTSRKPQKSTLNYAVKALLLALVVRSLDYNKYMHPKVILCVYSLIIYFTLELILAVAGFLPRLLLGVELEAQFDEPYLSTSLQDFWGRRWNIMVSNILRPTVYEPTLWASSRILGRKWAPLPAILGTFVVSALMHELMFYYLALVRPTWEITWFFLLHGLCLAVEVLLKKALPDTCRLPRFISGPLAVVFVMGTGFWLFFPQLLRCKADVRAFDEYAAVGAFFKSVGTAFTSKPYNETVR
;
A
#
# COMPACT_ATOMS: atom_id res chain seq x y z
N MET A 1 -1.54 -11.64 -63.94
CA MET A 1 -1.73 -10.66 -62.84
C MET A 1 -2.71 -11.25 -61.83
N SER A 2 -2.35 -11.23 -60.53
CA SER A 2 -3.11 -11.59 -59.29
C SER A 2 -3.72 -13.01 -59.19
N LYS A 3 -3.20 -13.93 -58.34
CA LYS A 3 -3.47 -14.16 -56.89
C LYS A 3 -4.98 -14.24 -56.56
N GLY A 4 -5.52 -15.24 -55.84
CA GLY A 4 -4.95 -16.37 -55.12
C GLY A 4 -6.04 -17.42 -54.81
N LYS A 5 -5.62 -18.65 -54.51
CA LYS A 5 -6.47 -19.83 -54.25
C LYS A 5 -6.61 -20.05 -52.74
N ASP A 6 -7.85 -20.10 -52.26
CA ASP A 6 -8.22 -20.79 -51.02
C ASP A 6 -8.35 -22.30 -51.30
N LYS A 7 -7.80 -23.13 -50.41
CA LYS A 7 -8.17 -24.55 -50.29
C LYS A 7 -8.20 -24.97 -48.82
N GLN A 8 -9.43 -25.19 -48.37
CA GLN A 8 -9.85 -25.98 -47.22
C GLN A 8 -9.66 -27.48 -47.50
N HIS A 9 -9.15 -28.25 -46.53
CA HIS A 9 -9.34 -29.71 -46.33
C HIS A 9 -8.73 -30.01 -44.94
N ASP A 10 -9.50 -30.29 -43.89
CA ASP A 10 -10.08 -31.58 -43.49
C ASP A 10 -9.03 -32.69 -43.33
N PHE A 11 -8.88 -33.25 -42.12
CA PHE A 11 -8.68 -34.68 -41.88
C PHE A 11 -8.73 -35.06 -40.39
N ASP A 12 -9.25 -36.26 -40.18
CA ASP A 12 -9.82 -36.86 -38.99
C ASP A 12 -8.83 -37.82 -38.26
N SER A 13 -9.09 -38.04 -36.97
CA SER A 13 -8.92 -39.31 -36.22
C SER A 13 -7.56 -40.02 -36.00
N ARG A 14 -7.29 -40.23 -34.68
CA ARG A 14 -6.95 -41.51 -33.97
C ARG A 14 -5.50 -41.87 -33.57
N LEU A 15 -5.49 -42.50 -32.36
CA LEU A 15 -4.49 -43.38 -31.70
C LEU A 15 -3.34 -42.63 -30.99
N ILE A 16 -3.07 -42.85 -29.69
CA ILE A 16 -2.63 -44.10 -29.07
C ILE A 16 -2.98 -44.13 -27.55
N THR A 17 -3.59 -45.23 -27.09
CA THR A 17 -3.40 -45.86 -25.75
C THR A 17 -2.89 -47.28 -25.99
N PRO A 18 -2.14 -47.92 -25.05
CA PRO A 18 -2.74 -48.76 -23.99
C PRO A 18 -1.94 -48.69 -22.65
N PHE A 19 -2.47 -48.96 -21.45
CA PHE A 19 -2.83 -50.23 -20.79
C PHE A 19 -3.50 -49.85 -19.44
N GLY A 20 -4.68 -50.37 -19.05
CA GLY A 20 -4.92 -51.63 -18.30
C GLY A 20 -4.48 -51.55 -16.82
N GLY A 21 -5.25 -51.87 -15.76
CA GLY A 21 -6.62 -52.33 -15.50
C GLY A 21 -6.91 -52.12 -13.99
N SER A 22 -8.13 -51.78 -13.59
CA SER A 22 -9.19 -52.68 -13.10
C SER A 22 -9.18 -52.95 -11.58
N HIS A 23 -10.21 -52.47 -10.88
CA HIS A 23 -11.09 -53.32 -10.05
C HIS A 23 -12.44 -52.60 -9.80
N SER A 24 -13.47 -53.15 -10.46
CA SER A 24 -14.92 -53.02 -10.16
C SER A 24 -15.24 -53.92 -8.95
N CYS A 25 -16.30 -53.82 -8.14
CA CYS A 25 -17.76 -53.83 -8.37
C CYS A 25 -18.38 -53.68 -6.95
N ASP A 26 -19.65 -53.38 -6.68
CA ASP A 26 -20.83 -53.97 -7.30
C ASP A 26 -22.09 -53.14 -6.97
N SER A 27 -23.06 -53.24 -7.87
CA SER A 27 -24.40 -52.65 -7.79
C SER A 27 -25.41 -53.78 -7.56
N ARG A 28 -26.56 -53.52 -6.94
CA ARG A 28 -27.79 -54.27 -7.29
C ARG A 28 -29.09 -53.57 -6.92
N LEU A 29 -29.98 -53.55 -7.92
CA LEU A 29 -31.38 -53.10 -7.94
C LEU A 29 -32.33 -54.05 -7.19
N THR A 30 -33.50 -53.54 -6.77
CA THR A 30 -34.86 -54.05 -7.11
C THR A 30 -35.97 -53.08 -6.63
N THR A 31 -37.01 -52.89 -7.44
CA THR A 31 -38.28 -52.13 -7.23
C THR A 31 -39.46 -53.08 -6.89
N PRO A 32 -40.75 -52.67 -6.88
CA PRO A 32 -41.52 -51.73 -6.01
C PRO A 32 -42.75 -52.44 -5.35
N PHE A 33 -43.51 -51.81 -4.41
CA PHE A 33 -44.99 -51.93 -4.23
C PHE A 33 -45.52 -51.20 -2.96
N ASP A 34 -46.66 -50.52 -3.14
CA ASP A 34 -47.78 -50.16 -2.24
C ASP A 34 -47.65 -49.44 -0.88
N SER A 35 -48.52 -48.43 -0.75
CA SER A 35 -48.87 -47.64 0.46
C SER A 35 -49.81 -48.45 1.38
N PRO A 36 -50.01 -48.09 2.67
CA PRO A 36 -50.95 -47.01 2.99
C PRO A 36 -50.59 -46.12 4.22
N GLN A 37 -51.09 -44.89 4.14
CA GLN A 37 -51.55 -43.99 5.21
C GLN A 37 -51.40 -44.45 6.67
N ARG A 38 -50.68 -43.65 7.46
CA ARG A 38 -51.04 -43.41 8.85
C ARG A 38 -50.64 -42.00 9.29
N ASP A 39 -51.67 -41.19 9.53
CA ASP A 39 -51.60 -39.84 10.05
C ASP A 39 -51.02 -39.83 11.47
N HIS A 40 -49.86 -39.19 11.64
CA HIS A 40 -49.44 -38.67 12.94
C HIS A 40 -49.11 -37.19 12.80
N GLN A 41 -50.11 -36.40 13.18
CA GLN A 41 -50.08 -34.97 13.31
C GLN A 41 -49.19 -34.59 14.50
N ILE A 42 -48.00 -34.04 14.21
CA ILE A 42 -47.13 -33.39 15.21
C ILE A 42 -47.30 -31.87 15.06
N PRO A 43 -47.62 -31.14 16.14
CA PRO A 43 -47.92 -29.71 16.08
C PRO A 43 -46.65 -28.84 16.10
N GLY A 44 -46.67 -27.75 15.33
CA GLY A 44 -45.87 -26.56 15.60
C GLY A 44 -44.47 -26.49 14.98
N TYR A 45 -44.38 -26.22 13.68
CA TYR A 45 -43.13 -25.83 13.02
C TYR A 45 -42.95 -24.29 13.09
N HIS A 46 -42.21 -23.82 14.09
CA HIS A 46 -41.71 -22.44 14.15
C HIS A 46 -40.35 -22.39 13.44
N PRO A 47 -40.14 -21.62 12.36
CA PRO A 47 -38.85 -21.57 11.70
C PRO A 47 -37.95 -20.57 12.44
N ASN A 48 -37.39 -21.00 13.58
CA ASN A 48 -36.21 -20.33 14.13
C ASN A 48 -35.01 -20.73 13.26
N ARG A 49 -34.83 -19.96 12.19
CA ARG A 49 -33.60 -19.85 11.43
C ARG A 49 -32.46 -19.66 12.42
N LEU A 50 -31.57 -20.65 12.53
CA LEU A 50 -30.24 -20.45 13.13
C LEU A 50 -29.59 -19.29 12.37
N ARG A 51 -29.69 -18.10 12.96
CA ARG A 51 -28.91 -16.94 12.55
C ARG A 51 -27.50 -17.25 13.04
N LEU A 52 -26.64 -17.73 12.14
CA LEU A 52 -25.20 -17.78 12.38
C LEU A 52 -24.80 -16.44 13.02
N PRO A 53 -24.04 -16.44 14.12
CA PRO A 53 -23.67 -15.19 14.78
C PRO A 53 -22.95 -14.32 13.75
N HIS A 54 -23.47 -13.11 13.55
CA HIS A 54 -22.67 -12.05 12.93
C HIS A 54 -21.34 -12.01 13.68
N PRO A 55 -20.18 -11.95 12.99
CA PRO A 55 -18.93 -11.73 13.68
C PRO A 55 -19.10 -10.47 14.53
N PRO A 56 -18.60 -10.46 15.79
CA PRO A 56 -18.79 -9.34 16.69
C PRO A 56 -18.36 -8.08 15.97
N SER A 57 -19.21 -7.05 16.04
CA SER A 57 -18.89 -5.69 15.59
C SER A 57 -17.49 -5.36 16.10
N GLN A 58 -16.51 -5.40 15.20
CA GLN A 58 -15.13 -5.08 15.55
C GLN A 58 -15.17 -3.62 16.00
N SER A 59 -14.81 -3.42 17.26
CA SER A 59 -14.84 -2.12 17.91
C SER A 59 -14.14 -1.06 17.06
N PRO A 60 -14.62 0.21 17.03
CA PRO A 60 -14.00 1.30 16.26
C PRO A 60 -12.51 1.55 16.56
N TYR A 61 -11.96 0.95 17.62
CA TYR A 61 -10.54 1.02 17.98
C TYR A 61 -9.59 0.24 17.06
N HIS A 62 -10.08 -0.60 16.13
CA HIS A 62 -9.23 -1.43 15.28
C HIS A 62 -8.88 -0.81 13.91
N ALA A 63 -9.52 0.30 13.55
CA ALA A 63 -9.43 0.89 12.22
C ALA A 63 -8.12 1.70 12.03
N SER A 64 -7.67 2.43 13.05
CA SER A 64 -6.42 3.22 13.01
C SER A 64 -5.11 2.41 13.05
N GLY A 65 -5.16 1.07 13.01
CA GLY A 65 -4.01 0.20 13.22
C GLY A 65 -2.88 0.39 12.21
N GLY A 66 -3.20 0.54 10.92
CA GLY A 66 -2.19 0.72 9.86
C GLY A 66 -1.46 2.06 9.96
N THR A 67 -2.21 3.15 10.14
CA THR A 67 -1.65 4.51 10.28
C THR A 67 -0.86 4.67 11.57
N SER A 68 -1.35 4.11 12.68
CA SER A 68 -0.64 4.10 13.97
C SER A 68 0.63 3.25 13.90
N ALA A 69 0.60 2.11 13.22
CA ALA A 69 1.80 1.30 12.98
C ALA A 69 2.86 2.06 12.17
N PHE A 70 2.43 2.83 11.15
CA PHE A 70 3.35 3.66 10.38
C PHE A 70 4.02 4.75 11.25
N PHE A 71 3.23 5.55 11.99
CA PHE A 71 3.78 6.66 12.76
C PHE A 71 4.55 6.22 14.01
N ILE A 72 4.04 5.22 14.73
CA ILE A 72 4.60 4.80 16.02
C ILE A 72 5.60 3.65 15.80
N ALA A 73 5.12 2.50 15.31
CA ALA A 73 5.94 1.30 15.23
C ALA A 73 7.14 1.49 14.28
N TRP A 74 6.95 2.25 13.19
CA TRP A 74 8.02 2.51 12.24
C TRP A 74 8.72 3.86 12.47
N LEU A 75 8.05 4.99 12.26
CA LEU A 75 8.73 6.29 12.26
C LEU A 75 9.30 6.67 13.63
N ALA A 76 8.52 6.56 14.71
CA ALA A 76 8.99 6.91 16.05
C ALA A 76 10.17 6.03 16.48
N ASN A 77 10.05 4.70 16.37
CA ASN A 77 11.14 3.80 16.76
C ASN A 77 12.42 4.05 15.98
N PHE A 78 12.33 4.30 14.66
CA PHE A 78 13.53 4.54 13.85
C PHE A 78 14.18 5.89 14.18
N LYS A 79 13.38 6.93 14.45
CA LYS A 79 13.91 8.22 14.88
C LYS A 79 14.53 8.14 16.29
N LEU A 80 13.92 7.37 17.20
CA LEU A 80 14.47 7.11 18.53
C LEU A 80 15.76 6.29 18.46
N LEU A 81 15.84 5.31 17.56
CA LEU A 81 17.06 4.56 17.31
C LEU A 81 18.18 5.49 16.84
N LEU A 82 17.91 6.38 15.87
CA LEU A 82 18.89 7.39 15.46
C LEU A 82 19.31 8.29 16.62
N PHE A 83 18.35 8.72 17.45
CA PHE A 83 18.60 9.54 18.63
C PHE A 83 19.55 8.86 19.62
N ALA A 84 19.40 7.55 19.86
CA ALA A 84 20.30 6.79 20.73
C ALA A 84 21.76 6.77 20.24
N PHE A 85 21.98 6.92 18.92
CA PHE A 85 23.31 7.07 18.32
C PHE A 85 23.74 8.53 18.12
N GLY A 86 23.03 9.50 18.73
CA GLY A 86 23.31 10.93 18.59
C GLY A 86 23.04 11.47 17.18
N LYS A 87 22.25 10.77 16.36
CA LYS A 87 21.94 11.14 14.97
C LYS A 87 20.47 11.52 14.79
N GLY A 88 20.19 12.18 13.66
CA GLY A 88 18.83 12.48 13.22
C GLY A 88 18.25 13.77 13.79
N PRO A 89 16.97 14.08 13.48
CA PRO A 89 16.36 15.37 13.81
C PRO A 89 16.15 15.57 15.32
N LEU A 90 16.12 14.48 16.10
CA LEU A 90 15.89 14.54 17.55
C LEU A 90 17.16 14.88 18.35
N SER A 91 18.36 14.60 17.84
CA SER A 91 19.63 14.93 18.51
C SER A 91 20.16 16.32 18.16
N ALA A 92 19.52 16.99 17.20
CA ALA A 92 20.04 18.19 16.58
C ALA A 92 19.79 19.46 17.41
N ASP A 93 18.83 19.45 18.33
CA ASP A 93 18.53 20.56 19.24
C ASP A 93 18.47 20.04 20.70
N PRO A 94 19.47 20.36 21.54
CA PRO A 94 19.51 19.94 22.94
C PRO A 94 18.39 20.54 23.81
N SER A 95 17.72 21.60 23.35
CA SER A 95 16.71 22.37 24.10
C SER A 95 15.27 22.10 23.66
N ILE A 96 15.03 21.00 22.93
CA ILE A 96 13.71 20.65 22.42
C ILE A 96 12.70 20.39 23.56
N SER A 97 11.56 21.08 23.53
CA SER A 97 10.48 20.82 24.49
C SER A 97 9.91 19.40 24.32
N LEU A 98 9.41 18.80 25.40
CA LEU A 98 8.89 17.42 25.38
C LEU A 98 7.82 17.21 24.31
N LEU A 99 6.88 18.16 24.17
CA LEU A 99 5.82 18.09 23.16
C LEU A 99 6.40 18.10 21.73
N ARG A 100 7.41 18.95 21.48
CA ARG A 100 8.09 19.02 20.18
C ARG A 100 8.90 17.76 19.91
N PHE A 101 9.53 17.18 20.94
CA PHE A 101 10.24 15.91 20.84
C PHE A 101 9.29 14.78 20.42
N ILE A 102 8.16 14.62 21.10
CA ILE A 102 7.15 13.59 20.79
C ILE A 102 6.59 13.80 19.38
N ALA A 103 6.26 15.04 19.02
CA ALA A 103 5.76 15.36 17.68
C ALA A 103 6.79 15.01 16.59
N VAL A 104 8.05 15.38 16.76
CA VAL A 104 9.12 15.10 15.80
C VAL A 104 9.42 13.60 15.72
N ALA A 105 9.29 12.86 16.82
CA ALA A 105 9.44 11.41 16.83
C ALA A 105 8.30 10.72 16.04
N CYS A 106 7.04 11.02 16.34
CA CYS A 106 5.91 10.29 15.77
C CYS A 106 5.48 10.76 14.38
N LEU A 107 5.64 12.06 14.07
CA LEU A 107 5.11 12.64 12.84
C LEU A 107 6.17 12.72 11.73
N PRO A 108 5.77 12.84 10.46
CA PRO A 108 6.67 12.89 9.31
C PRO A 108 7.39 14.25 9.18
N ILE A 109 7.85 14.84 10.28
CA ILE A 109 8.47 16.16 10.34
C ILE A 109 9.98 16.04 10.14
N LYS A 110 10.55 16.95 9.33
CA LYS A 110 11.98 17.26 9.33
C LYS A 110 12.18 18.68 9.88
N ILE A 111 13.01 18.81 10.90
CA ILE A 111 13.48 20.12 11.34
C ILE A 111 14.54 20.56 10.33
N GLN A 112 14.22 21.53 9.47
CA GLN A 112 15.25 22.14 8.62
C GLN A 112 16.18 22.98 9.50
N GLN A 113 17.38 22.48 9.77
CA GLN A 113 18.43 23.27 10.42
C GLN A 113 19.24 24.01 9.37
N LYS A 114 19.00 25.33 9.30
CA LYS A 114 19.62 26.35 8.42
C LYS A 114 19.46 26.09 6.91
N PRO A 115 19.04 27.10 6.12
CA PRO A 115 19.07 26.97 4.67
C PRO A 115 20.53 26.91 4.23
N SER A 116 20.99 25.74 3.79
CA SER A 116 22.21 25.64 2.98
C SER A 116 21.94 26.38 1.66
N PRO A 117 22.77 27.35 1.24
CA PRO A 117 22.52 28.20 0.08
C PRO A 117 22.57 27.45 -1.27
N LYS A 118 22.79 26.13 -1.28
CA LYS A 118 22.97 25.33 -2.51
C LYS A 118 21.86 24.33 -2.82
N THR A 119 20.78 24.30 -2.03
CA THR A 119 19.65 23.41 -2.34
C THR A 119 18.55 24.22 -2.99
N SER A 120 18.38 24.09 -4.31
CA SER A 120 17.23 24.64 -5.02
C SER A 120 15.96 24.17 -4.30
N ARG A 121 15.28 25.08 -3.59
CA ARG A 121 14.00 24.78 -2.93
C ARG A 121 13.05 24.31 -4.02
N LYS A 122 12.73 23.01 -4.05
CA LYS A 122 11.62 22.54 -4.88
C LYS A 122 10.37 23.29 -4.41
N PRO A 123 9.57 23.88 -5.32
CA PRO A 123 8.37 24.61 -4.92
C PRO A 123 7.49 23.68 -4.10
N GLN A 124 7.13 24.13 -2.89
CA GLN A 124 6.23 23.40 -2.02
C GLN A 124 4.90 23.21 -2.76
N LYS A 125 4.37 21.97 -2.80
CA LYS A 125 3.10 21.71 -3.47
C LYS A 125 2.04 22.65 -2.89
N SER A 126 1.39 23.43 -3.76
CA SER A 126 0.32 24.35 -3.37
C SER A 126 -0.82 23.60 -2.68
N THR A 127 -1.51 24.25 -1.74
CA THR A 127 -2.76 23.74 -1.15
C THR A 127 -3.78 23.36 -2.22
N LEU A 128 -3.76 24.05 -3.36
CA LEU A 128 -4.58 23.73 -4.53
C LEU A 128 -4.27 22.35 -5.11
N ASN A 129 -3.01 21.90 -5.10
CA ASN A 129 -2.64 20.57 -5.59
C ASN A 129 -3.31 19.48 -4.73
N TYR A 130 -3.26 19.63 -3.40
CA TYR A 130 -3.94 18.70 -2.49
C TYR A 130 -5.47 18.74 -2.64
N ALA A 131 -6.05 19.93 -2.84
CA ALA A 131 -7.49 20.07 -3.09
C ALA A 131 -7.91 19.37 -4.39
N VAL A 132 -7.15 19.54 -5.47
CA VAL A 132 -7.37 18.84 -6.74
C VAL A 132 -7.25 17.33 -6.55
N LYS A 133 -6.25 16.84 -5.81
CA LYS A 133 -6.09 15.41 -5.52
C LYS A 133 -7.22 14.85 -4.65
N ALA A 134 -7.74 15.61 -3.70
CA ALA A 134 -8.91 15.22 -2.92
C ALA A 134 -10.16 15.11 -3.81
N LEU A 135 -10.35 16.06 -4.75
CA LEU A 135 -11.43 15.98 -5.73
C LEU A 135 -11.28 14.76 -6.64
N LEU A 136 -10.07 14.50 -7.15
CA LEU A 136 -9.78 13.31 -7.96
C LEU A 136 -10.04 12.03 -7.18
N LEU A 137 -9.63 11.95 -5.92
CA LEU A 137 -9.92 10.81 -5.06
C LEU A 137 -11.44 10.59 -4.93
N ALA A 138 -12.23 11.65 -4.71
CA ALA A 138 -13.68 11.54 -4.64
C ALA A 138 -14.29 10.99 -5.95
N LEU A 139 -13.81 11.46 -7.11
CA LEU A 139 -14.24 10.96 -8.41
C LEU A 139 -13.86 9.48 -8.63
N VAL A 140 -12.63 9.11 -8.26
CA VAL A 140 -12.13 7.73 -8.38
C VAL A 140 -12.91 6.80 -7.45
N VAL A 141 -13.22 7.22 -6.22
CA VAL A 141 -14.06 6.45 -5.30
C VAL A 141 -15.47 6.28 -5.86
N ARG A 142 -16.08 7.35 -6.41
CA ARG A 142 -17.39 7.27 -7.05
C ARG A 142 -17.41 6.34 -8.27
N SER A 143 -16.28 6.16 -8.94
CA SER A 143 -16.18 5.21 -10.05
C SER A 143 -16.36 3.75 -9.60
N LEU A 144 -16.06 3.43 -8.33
CA LEU A 144 -16.26 2.08 -7.77
C LEU A 144 -17.74 1.68 -7.68
N ASP A 145 -18.68 2.63 -7.67
CA ASP A 145 -20.12 2.34 -7.76
C ASP A 145 -20.47 1.57 -9.05
N TYR A 146 -19.63 1.73 -10.08
CA TYR A 146 -19.76 1.08 -11.38
C TYR A 146 -18.85 -0.15 -11.54
N ASN A 147 -18.30 -0.68 -10.43
CA ASN A 147 -17.35 -1.81 -10.47
C ASN A 147 -17.88 -3.03 -11.24
N LYS A 148 -19.20 -3.27 -11.24
CA LYS A 148 -19.85 -4.39 -11.93
C LYS A 148 -19.65 -4.36 -13.45
N TYR A 149 -19.39 -3.19 -14.02
CA TYR A 149 -19.21 -2.99 -15.45
C TYR A 149 -17.73 -2.89 -15.85
N MET A 150 -16.81 -2.93 -14.88
CA MET A 150 -15.38 -2.76 -15.10
C MET A 150 -14.66 -4.11 -15.18
N HIS A 151 -13.68 -4.21 -16.07
CA HIS A 151 -12.80 -5.36 -16.11
C HIS A 151 -12.00 -5.47 -14.80
N PRO A 152 -11.77 -6.67 -14.23
CA PRO A 152 -11.09 -6.83 -12.93
C PRO A 152 -9.73 -6.13 -12.82
N LYS A 153 -8.95 -6.10 -13.91
CA LYS A 153 -7.66 -5.38 -13.93
C LYS A 153 -7.82 -3.86 -13.85
N VAL A 154 -8.88 -3.30 -14.42
CA VAL A 154 -9.20 -1.87 -14.31
C VAL A 154 -9.56 -1.53 -12.87
N ILE A 155 -10.31 -2.40 -12.18
CA ILE A 155 -10.63 -2.24 -10.77
C ILE A 155 -9.35 -2.18 -9.92
N LEU A 156 -8.36 -3.05 -10.17
CA LEU A 156 -7.08 -2.99 -9.47
C LEU A 156 -6.29 -1.69 -9.75
N CYS A 157 -6.34 -1.18 -10.99
CA CYS A 157 -5.77 0.13 -11.31
C CYS A 157 -6.46 1.26 -10.51
N VAL A 158 -7.79 1.22 -10.42
CA VAL A 158 -8.59 2.17 -9.64
C VAL A 158 -8.20 2.11 -8.15
N TYR A 159 -8.10 0.92 -7.56
CA TYR A 159 -7.63 0.76 -6.20
C TYR A 159 -6.20 1.28 -6.00
N SER A 160 -5.31 1.13 -6.99
CA SER A 160 -3.95 1.70 -6.93
C SER A 160 -3.98 3.23 -6.83
N LEU A 161 -4.85 3.88 -7.61
CA LEU A 161 -5.04 5.33 -7.55
C LEU A 161 -5.62 5.77 -6.20
N ILE A 162 -6.60 5.03 -5.67
CA ILE A 162 -7.17 5.30 -4.35
C ILE A 162 -6.08 5.25 -3.29
N ILE A 163 -5.30 4.16 -3.22
CA ILE A 163 -4.21 4.02 -2.25
C ILE A 163 -3.21 5.16 -2.38
N TYR A 164 -2.79 5.51 -3.61
CA TYR A 164 -1.86 6.62 -3.83
C TYR A 164 -2.39 7.96 -3.29
N PHE A 165 -3.59 8.36 -3.70
CA PHE A 165 -4.17 9.64 -3.26
C PHE A 165 -4.46 9.64 -1.76
N THR A 166 -4.97 8.54 -1.21
CA THR A 166 -5.19 8.36 0.21
C THR A 166 -3.91 8.53 1.02
N LEU A 167 -2.84 7.83 0.66
CA LEU A 167 -1.56 7.91 1.38
C LEU A 167 -0.97 9.33 1.31
N GLU A 168 -1.04 9.98 0.14
CA GLU A 168 -0.56 11.35 -0.03
C GLU A 168 -1.35 12.33 0.84
N LEU A 169 -2.69 12.22 0.88
CA LEU A 169 -3.54 13.09 1.69
C LEU A 169 -3.36 12.85 3.19
N ILE A 170 -3.30 11.60 3.66
CA ILE A 170 -3.06 11.28 5.08
C ILE A 170 -1.74 11.90 5.54
N LEU A 171 -0.67 11.72 4.76
CA LEU A 171 0.64 12.28 5.10
C LEU A 171 0.69 13.81 4.98
N ALA A 172 -0.05 14.41 4.04
CA ALA A 172 -0.18 15.86 3.93
C ALA A 172 -0.87 16.45 5.17
N VAL A 173 -1.97 15.85 5.64
CA VAL A 173 -2.67 16.26 6.86
C VAL A 173 -1.78 16.06 8.09
N ALA A 174 -1.12 14.90 8.20
CA ALA A 174 -0.22 14.59 9.31
C ALA A 174 0.99 15.54 9.41
N GLY A 175 1.38 16.17 8.29
CA GLY A 175 2.41 17.19 8.29
C GLY A 175 1.92 18.63 8.36
N PHE A 176 0.66 18.91 7.97
CA PHE A 176 0.06 20.23 8.12
C PHE A 176 -0.17 20.59 9.59
N LEU A 177 -0.64 19.63 10.39
CA LEU A 177 -0.93 19.85 11.81
C LEU A 177 0.30 20.34 12.61
N PRO A 178 1.47 19.69 12.54
CA PRO A 178 2.68 20.21 13.18
C PRO A 178 3.26 21.45 12.49
N ARG A 179 3.00 21.70 11.20
CA ARG A 179 3.36 23.00 10.59
C ARG A 179 2.64 24.15 11.26
N LEU A 180 1.34 24.00 11.50
CA LEU A 180 0.52 25.00 12.18
C LEU A 180 0.96 25.22 13.63
N LEU A 181 1.25 24.14 14.35
CA LEU A 181 1.55 24.19 15.79
C LEU A 181 3.02 24.51 16.12
N LEU A 182 3.97 24.11 15.26
CA LEU A 182 5.41 24.15 15.56
C LEU A 182 6.23 24.98 14.56
N GLY A 183 5.59 25.54 13.52
CA GLY A 183 6.22 26.37 12.50
C GLY A 183 7.23 25.62 11.61
N VAL A 184 7.16 24.28 11.56
CA VAL A 184 8.14 23.46 10.83
C VAL A 184 7.63 23.13 9.43
N GLU A 185 8.46 23.32 8.41
CA GLU A 185 8.13 22.98 7.03
C GLU A 185 8.18 21.47 6.78
N LEU A 186 7.11 20.94 6.19
CA LEU A 186 7.05 19.55 5.74
C LEU A 186 7.61 19.41 4.33
N GLU A 187 8.51 18.43 4.13
CA GLU A 187 8.89 17.96 2.81
C GLU A 187 7.71 17.21 2.17
N ALA A 188 7.46 17.44 0.87
CA ALA A 188 6.44 16.68 0.15
C ALA A 188 6.77 15.19 0.21
N GLN A 189 5.80 14.35 0.56
CA GLN A 189 6.05 12.91 0.76
C GLN A 189 6.01 12.08 -0.52
N PHE A 190 5.41 12.62 -1.57
CA PHE A 190 5.38 12.01 -2.90
C PHE A 190 5.77 13.06 -3.95
N ASP A 191 6.57 12.66 -4.93
CA ASP A 191 7.01 13.50 -6.06
C ASP A 191 6.61 12.85 -7.39
N GLU A 192 5.30 12.87 -7.68
CA GLU A 192 4.66 12.37 -8.89
C GLU A 192 5.26 11.03 -9.37
N PRO A 193 5.00 9.92 -8.65
CA PRO A 193 5.69 8.63 -8.84
C PRO A 193 5.44 7.99 -10.22
N TYR A 194 4.35 8.35 -10.88
CA TYR A 194 4.06 7.93 -12.26
C TYR A 194 5.01 8.53 -13.31
N LEU A 195 5.77 9.59 -12.96
CA LEU A 195 6.84 10.15 -13.79
C LEU A 195 8.20 9.52 -13.52
N SER A 196 8.24 8.39 -12.81
CA SER A 196 9.49 7.67 -12.55
C SER A 196 10.13 7.18 -13.85
N THR A 197 11.45 7.33 -13.92
CA THR A 197 12.24 6.91 -15.10
C THR A 197 12.95 5.56 -14.90
N SER A 198 12.94 5.04 -13.67
CA SER A 198 13.56 3.78 -13.25
C SER A 198 13.07 3.36 -11.86
N LEU A 199 13.33 2.12 -11.42
CA LEU A 199 12.93 1.66 -10.09
C LEU A 199 13.68 2.42 -8.99
N GLN A 200 14.96 2.75 -9.25
CA GLN A 200 15.73 3.59 -8.35
C GLN A 200 15.12 4.98 -8.16
N ASP A 201 14.59 5.58 -9.24
CA ASP A 201 13.93 6.88 -9.19
C ASP A 201 12.58 6.80 -8.48
N PHE A 202 11.81 5.73 -8.73
CA PHE A 202 10.54 5.47 -8.06
C PHE A 202 10.71 5.36 -6.53
N TRP A 203 11.47 4.37 -6.05
CA TRP A 203 11.61 4.09 -4.61
C TRP A 203 12.48 5.12 -3.89
N GLY A 204 13.50 5.65 -4.55
CA GLY A 204 14.48 6.51 -3.89
C GLY A 204 14.09 7.98 -3.81
N ARG A 205 13.26 8.48 -4.74
CA ARG A 205 13.03 9.93 -4.91
C ARG A 205 11.58 10.35 -5.01
N ARG A 206 10.67 9.44 -5.37
CA ARG A 206 9.29 9.82 -5.73
C ARG A 206 8.21 9.15 -4.88
N TRP A 207 8.45 7.93 -4.44
CA TRP A 207 7.52 7.16 -3.61
C TRP A 207 7.93 7.25 -2.13
N ASN A 208 7.00 7.72 -1.30
CA ASN A 208 7.12 7.81 0.16
C ASN A 208 8.52 8.28 0.64
N ILE A 209 8.82 9.54 0.34
CA ILE A 209 10.11 10.16 0.59
C ILE A 209 10.47 10.12 2.09
N MET A 210 9.49 10.14 3.01
CA MET A 210 9.71 9.92 4.45
C MET A 210 10.36 8.57 4.74
N VAL A 211 9.83 7.48 4.17
CA VAL A 211 10.37 6.13 4.38
C VAL A 211 11.80 6.05 3.85
N SER A 212 12.06 6.58 2.65
CA SER A 212 13.41 6.60 2.09
C SER A 212 14.38 7.47 2.92
N ASN A 213 13.89 8.56 3.50
CA ASN A 213 14.66 9.44 4.38
C ASN A 213 14.97 8.81 5.75
N ILE A 214 14.09 7.95 6.28
CA ILE A 214 14.35 7.30 7.56
C ILE A 214 15.22 6.05 7.39
N LEU A 215 14.97 5.25 6.35
CA LEU A 215 15.72 4.03 6.05
C LEU A 215 17.17 4.31 5.64
N ARG A 216 17.44 5.45 4.98
CA ARG A 216 18.78 5.82 4.55
C ARG A 216 19.79 5.90 5.70
N PRO A 217 19.60 6.75 6.72
CA PRO A 217 20.52 6.85 7.85
C PRO A 217 20.43 5.68 8.85
N THR A 218 19.29 4.98 8.93
CA THR A 218 19.10 3.88 9.89
C THR A 218 19.62 2.53 9.40
N VAL A 219 19.50 2.25 8.10
CA VAL A 219 19.81 0.94 7.53
C VAL A 219 20.83 1.04 6.42
N TYR A 220 20.56 1.87 5.40
CA TYR A 220 21.39 1.91 4.20
C TYR A 220 22.83 2.35 4.50
N GLU A 221 23.02 3.48 5.17
CA GLU A 221 24.35 4.04 5.47
C GLU A 221 25.16 3.16 6.42
N PRO A 222 24.61 2.65 7.54
CA PRO A 222 25.32 1.68 8.39
C PRO A 222 25.70 0.40 7.63
N THR A 223 24.76 -0.15 6.84
CA THR A 223 25.01 -1.37 6.07
C THR A 223 26.05 -1.13 4.98
N LEU A 224 26.00 0.02 4.30
CA LEU A 224 26.99 0.44 3.31
C LEU A 224 28.38 0.57 3.93
N TRP A 225 28.48 1.20 5.09
CA TRP A 225 29.74 1.34 5.82
C TRP A 225 30.31 -0.02 6.20
N ALA A 226 29.51 -0.89 6.82
CA ALA A 226 29.95 -2.24 7.20
C ALA A 226 30.37 -3.06 5.98
N SER A 227 29.55 -3.05 4.93
CA SER A 227 29.81 -3.78 3.68
C SER A 227 31.03 -3.24 2.94
N SER A 228 31.32 -1.94 3.04
CA SER A 228 32.51 -1.35 2.42
C SER A 228 33.82 -1.84 3.03
N ARG A 229 33.79 -2.24 4.31
CA ARG A 229 34.95 -2.84 4.99
C ARG A 229 35.19 -4.28 4.57
N ILE A 230 34.13 -5.02 4.24
CA ILE A 230 34.19 -6.46 3.94
C ILE A 230 34.35 -6.73 2.44
N LEU A 231 33.49 -6.12 1.61
CA LEU A 231 33.35 -6.40 0.17
C LEU A 231 33.96 -5.30 -0.72
N GLY A 232 34.51 -4.25 -0.11
CA GLY A 232 35.07 -3.09 -0.79
C GLY A 232 34.01 -2.11 -1.30
N ARG A 233 34.43 -0.87 -1.54
CA ARG A 233 33.54 0.26 -1.92
C ARG A 233 32.74 0.01 -3.20
N LYS A 234 33.25 -0.82 -4.13
CA LYS A 234 32.59 -1.10 -5.41
C LYS A 234 31.33 -1.94 -5.26
N TRP A 235 31.30 -2.88 -4.31
CA TRP A 235 30.22 -3.85 -4.13
C TRP A 235 29.36 -3.56 -2.91
N ALA A 236 29.84 -2.73 -1.99
CA ALA A 236 29.12 -2.29 -0.79
C ALA A 236 27.68 -1.78 -1.01
N PRO A 237 27.32 -1.10 -2.13
CA PRO A 237 25.94 -0.67 -2.35
C PRO A 237 24.93 -1.81 -2.51
N LEU A 238 25.33 -2.98 -3.00
CA LEU A 238 24.39 -4.10 -3.22
C LEU A 238 23.79 -4.64 -1.91
N PRO A 239 24.60 -5.08 -0.92
CA PRO A 239 24.05 -5.52 0.37
C PRO A 239 23.35 -4.37 1.12
N ALA A 240 23.76 -3.12 0.93
CA ALA A 240 23.07 -1.97 1.50
C ALA A 240 21.65 -1.79 0.94
N ILE A 241 21.49 -1.93 -0.38
CA ILE A 241 20.18 -1.91 -1.04
C ILE A 241 19.32 -3.08 -0.52
N LEU A 242 19.84 -4.31 -0.60
CA LEU A 242 19.10 -5.50 -0.20
C LEU A 242 18.69 -5.43 1.28
N GLY A 243 19.61 -5.07 2.18
CA GLY A 243 19.30 -4.91 3.61
C GLY A 243 18.24 -3.84 3.87
N THR A 244 18.27 -2.75 3.11
CA THR A 244 17.24 -1.70 3.21
C THR A 244 15.86 -2.22 2.79
N PHE A 245 15.78 -2.99 1.71
CA PHE A 245 14.53 -3.59 1.26
C PHE A 245 14.04 -4.69 2.19
N VAL A 246 14.93 -5.48 2.82
CA VAL A 246 14.57 -6.46 3.86
C VAL A 246 13.93 -5.76 5.06
N VAL A 247 14.55 -4.70 5.59
CA VAL A 247 13.97 -3.96 6.72
C VAL A 247 12.66 -3.30 6.33
N SER A 248 12.57 -2.74 5.12
CA SER A 248 11.32 -2.20 4.59
C SER A 248 10.23 -3.28 4.47
N ALA A 249 10.57 -4.47 3.97
CA ALA A 249 9.67 -5.61 3.83
C ALA A 249 9.06 -6.01 5.18
N LEU A 250 9.90 -6.17 6.21
CA LEU A 250 9.46 -6.52 7.56
C LEU A 250 8.56 -5.45 8.19
N MET A 251 8.87 -4.17 7.99
CA MET A 251 8.03 -3.08 8.48
C MET A 251 6.67 -3.05 7.79
N HIS A 252 6.61 -3.32 6.49
CA HIS A 252 5.32 -3.43 5.79
C HIS A 252 4.54 -4.68 6.22
N GLU A 253 5.19 -5.81 6.45
CA GLU A 253 4.53 -7.00 7.00
C GLU A 253 3.92 -6.70 8.38
N LEU A 254 4.66 -5.99 9.24
CA LEU A 254 4.17 -5.52 10.54
C LEU A 254 2.99 -4.54 10.39
N MET A 255 3.04 -3.61 9.44
CA MET A 255 1.92 -2.71 9.17
C MET A 255 0.68 -3.46 8.70
N PHE A 256 0.82 -4.45 7.81
CA PHE A 256 -0.29 -5.28 7.36
C PHE A 256 -0.85 -6.14 8.50
N TYR A 257 0.01 -6.63 9.39
CA TYR A 257 -0.41 -7.31 10.62
C TYR A 257 -1.23 -6.39 11.51
N TYR A 258 -0.82 -5.14 11.76
CA TYR A 258 -1.63 -4.20 12.54
C TYR A 258 -2.90 -3.74 11.82
N LEU A 259 -2.88 -3.68 10.49
CA LEU A 259 -4.04 -3.31 9.69
C LEU A 259 -5.12 -4.40 9.74
N ALA A 260 -4.72 -5.68 9.71
CA ALA A 260 -5.64 -6.80 9.56
C ALA A 260 -5.88 -7.59 10.85
N LEU A 261 -4.89 -7.61 11.75
CA LEU A 261 -4.71 -8.58 12.85
C LEU A 261 -4.78 -10.04 12.36
N VAL A 262 -4.38 -10.27 11.12
CA VAL A 262 -4.31 -11.58 10.48
C VAL A 262 -2.84 -11.96 10.36
N ARG A 263 -2.55 -13.27 10.47
CA ARG A 263 -1.18 -13.77 10.38
C ARG A 263 -0.51 -13.37 9.06
N PRO A 264 0.78 -12.99 9.12
CA PRO A 264 1.57 -12.62 7.94
C PRO A 264 1.70 -13.80 6.98
N THR A 265 1.52 -13.54 5.69
CA THR A 265 1.64 -14.52 4.60
C THR A 265 2.98 -14.40 3.88
N TRP A 266 3.76 -13.35 4.19
CA TRP A 266 5.06 -13.05 3.59
C TRP A 266 5.00 -12.67 2.10
N GLU A 267 3.82 -12.59 1.48
CA GLU A 267 3.69 -12.12 0.08
C GLU A 267 4.13 -10.66 -0.09
N ILE A 268 3.81 -9.82 0.91
CA ILE A 268 4.29 -8.43 0.97
C ILE A 268 5.81 -8.42 1.11
N THR A 269 6.36 -9.31 1.93
CA THR A 269 7.81 -9.45 2.06
C THR A 269 8.46 -9.79 0.71
N TRP A 270 7.91 -10.75 -0.04
CA TRP A 270 8.41 -11.11 -1.38
C TRP A 270 8.33 -9.94 -2.38
N PHE A 271 7.27 -9.13 -2.33
CA PHE A 271 7.16 -7.93 -3.17
C PHE A 271 8.36 -6.99 -2.98
N PHE A 272 8.70 -6.65 -1.73
CA PHE A 272 9.83 -5.77 -1.43
C PHE A 272 11.18 -6.41 -1.74
N LEU A 273 11.35 -7.70 -1.45
CA LEU A 273 12.60 -8.40 -1.78
C LEU A 273 12.86 -8.46 -3.28
N LEU A 274 11.83 -8.77 -4.08
CA LEU A 274 11.90 -8.75 -5.53
C LEU A 274 12.30 -7.37 -6.04
N HIS A 275 11.67 -6.31 -5.53
CA HIS A 275 12.00 -4.94 -5.91
C HIS A 275 13.42 -4.54 -5.49
N GLY A 276 13.88 -4.96 -4.32
CA GLY A 276 15.25 -4.75 -3.86
C GLY A 276 16.28 -5.44 -4.74
N LEU A 277 16.01 -6.68 -5.14
CA LEU A 277 16.85 -7.43 -6.07
C LEU A 277 16.88 -6.77 -7.46
N CYS A 278 15.72 -6.43 -8.02
CA CYS A 278 15.63 -5.75 -9.31
C CYS A 278 16.35 -4.39 -9.29
N LEU A 279 16.25 -3.62 -8.19
CA LEU A 279 16.97 -2.36 -8.04
C LEU A 279 18.48 -2.58 -7.93
N ALA A 280 18.93 -3.61 -7.20
CA ALA A 280 20.35 -3.97 -7.13
C ALA A 280 20.91 -4.36 -8.51
N VAL A 281 20.15 -5.15 -9.29
CA VAL A 281 20.46 -5.49 -10.68
C VAL A 281 20.48 -4.24 -11.56
N GLU A 282 19.51 -3.33 -11.41
CA GLU A 282 19.46 -2.07 -12.16
C GLU A 282 20.70 -1.21 -11.90
N VAL A 283 21.15 -1.12 -10.64
CA VAL A 283 22.37 -0.40 -10.26
C VAL A 283 23.61 -1.07 -10.86
N LEU A 284 23.65 -2.40 -10.90
CA LEU A 284 24.75 -3.14 -11.51
C LEU A 284 24.79 -2.94 -13.04
N LEU A 285 23.64 -3.02 -13.71
CA LEU A 285 23.52 -2.75 -15.14
C LEU A 285 23.94 -1.32 -15.49
N LYS A 286 23.46 -0.32 -14.73
CA LYS A 286 23.85 1.08 -14.90
C LYS A 286 25.34 1.33 -14.71
N LYS A 287 26.02 0.47 -13.94
CA LYS A 287 27.46 0.54 -13.70
C LYS A 287 28.28 -0.22 -14.75
N ALA A 288 27.73 -1.30 -15.30
CA ALA A 288 28.38 -2.14 -16.31
C ALA A 288 28.20 -1.63 -17.74
N LEU A 289 27.06 -0.98 -18.03
CA LEU A 289 26.76 -0.46 -19.36
C LEU A 289 27.38 0.92 -19.58
N PRO A 290 28.00 1.17 -20.76
CA PRO A 290 28.45 2.51 -21.16
C PRO A 290 27.28 3.50 -21.19
N ASP A 291 27.54 4.79 -20.96
CA ASP A 291 26.51 5.84 -20.97
C ASP A 291 25.74 5.92 -22.30
N THR A 292 26.34 5.46 -23.40
CA THR A 292 25.75 5.35 -24.75
C THR A 292 24.67 4.29 -24.88
N CYS A 293 24.63 3.27 -24.01
CA CYS A 293 23.63 2.18 -24.03
C CYS A 293 22.48 2.42 -23.05
N ARG A 294 22.31 3.64 -22.53
CA ARG A 294 21.21 3.94 -21.61
C ARG A 294 19.89 3.95 -22.35
N LEU A 295 18.95 3.15 -21.84
CA LEU A 295 17.60 3.08 -22.37
C LEU A 295 16.96 4.48 -22.33
N PRO A 296 16.32 4.94 -23.43
CA PRO A 296 15.66 6.23 -23.45
C PRO A 296 14.60 6.35 -22.34
N ARG A 297 14.50 7.53 -21.72
CA ARG A 297 13.62 7.77 -20.55
C ARG A 297 12.15 7.45 -20.82
N PHE A 298 11.70 7.65 -22.06
CA PHE A 298 10.33 7.38 -22.48
C PHE A 298 10.02 5.87 -22.61
N ILE A 299 11.04 5.00 -22.64
CA ILE A 299 10.87 3.54 -22.58
C ILE A 299 11.07 3.06 -21.14
N SER A 300 12.14 3.53 -20.49
CA SER A 300 12.49 3.06 -19.14
C SER A 300 11.46 3.45 -18.08
N GLY A 301 10.80 4.61 -18.23
CA GLY A 301 9.75 5.06 -17.31
C GLY A 301 8.50 4.20 -17.34
N PRO A 302 7.81 4.06 -18.49
CA PRO A 302 6.68 3.15 -18.62
C PRO A 302 7.01 1.72 -18.22
N LEU A 303 8.20 1.23 -18.56
CA LEU A 303 8.64 -0.11 -18.15
C LEU A 303 8.72 -0.24 -16.62
N ALA A 304 9.27 0.75 -15.91
CA ALA A 304 9.34 0.75 -14.45
C ALA A 304 7.94 0.81 -13.82
N VAL A 305 7.05 1.65 -14.36
CA VAL A 305 5.67 1.76 -13.87
C VAL A 305 4.90 0.45 -14.11
N VAL A 306 4.97 -0.12 -15.31
CA VAL A 306 4.33 -1.40 -15.64
C VAL A 306 4.86 -2.52 -14.74
N PHE A 307 6.16 -2.56 -14.48
CA PHE A 307 6.76 -3.51 -13.56
C PHE A 307 6.17 -3.36 -12.15
N VAL A 308 6.16 -2.15 -11.59
CA VAL A 308 5.64 -1.89 -10.24
C VAL A 308 4.14 -2.21 -10.14
N MET A 309 3.36 -1.86 -11.17
CA MET A 309 1.93 -2.17 -11.21
C MET A 309 1.69 -3.68 -11.33
N GLY A 310 2.45 -4.36 -12.17
CA GLY A 310 2.35 -5.80 -12.39
C GLY A 310 2.68 -6.62 -11.13
N THR A 311 3.82 -6.31 -10.49
CA THR A 311 4.20 -6.96 -9.22
C THR A 311 3.26 -6.56 -8.08
N GLY A 312 2.75 -5.32 -8.08
CA GLY A 312 1.73 -4.86 -7.15
C GLY A 312 0.46 -5.69 -7.26
N PHE A 313 -0.07 -5.86 -8.48
CA PHE A 313 -1.27 -6.68 -8.73
C PHE A 313 -1.10 -8.14 -8.33
N TRP A 314 0.11 -8.65 -8.39
CA TRP A 314 0.41 -10.04 -8.07
C TRP A 314 0.61 -10.28 -6.57
N LEU A 315 1.39 -9.45 -5.88
CA LEU A 315 1.85 -9.73 -4.52
C LEU A 315 1.28 -8.78 -3.46
N PHE A 316 0.90 -7.57 -3.85
CA PHE A 316 0.46 -6.53 -2.91
C PHE A 316 -1.06 -6.49 -2.76
N PHE A 317 -1.79 -6.38 -3.88
CA PHE A 317 -3.25 -6.26 -3.87
C PHE A 317 -3.99 -7.47 -3.28
N PRO A 318 -3.59 -8.73 -3.54
CA PRO A 318 -4.29 -9.87 -2.95
C PRO A 318 -4.31 -9.83 -1.42
N GLN A 319 -3.21 -9.41 -0.80
CA GLN A 319 -3.14 -9.26 0.65
C GLN A 319 -3.96 -8.07 1.14
N LEU A 320 -3.93 -6.94 0.44
CA LEU A 320 -4.72 -5.77 0.82
C LEU A 320 -6.23 -6.07 0.80
N LEU A 321 -6.71 -6.77 -0.23
CA LEU A 321 -8.09 -7.22 -0.35
C LEU A 321 -8.44 -8.32 0.67
N ARG A 322 -7.53 -9.25 0.94
CA ARG A 322 -7.70 -10.28 1.98
C ARG A 322 -7.91 -9.66 3.36
N CYS A 323 -7.20 -8.57 3.65
CA CYS A 323 -7.30 -7.83 4.91
C CYS A 323 -8.58 -6.98 5.02
N LYS A 324 -9.42 -6.93 3.96
CA LYS A 324 -10.56 -6.01 3.84
C LYS A 324 -10.17 -4.57 4.15
N ALA A 325 -8.94 -4.21 3.77
CA ALA A 325 -8.36 -2.90 4.04
C ALA A 325 -9.16 -1.78 3.39
N ASP A 326 -9.74 -2.07 2.21
CA ASP A 326 -10.61 -1.19 1.48
C ASP A 326 -11.91 -0.89 2.27
N VAL A 327 -12.60 -1.92 2.75
CA VAL A 327 -13.84 -1.75 3.53
C VAL A 327 -13.58 -0.95 4.80
N ARG A 328 -12.52 -1.30 5.55
CA ARG A 328 -12.15 -0.61 6.79
C ARG A 328 -11.79 0.86 6.53
N ALA A 329 -11.01 1.13 5.48
CA ALA A 329 -10.67 2.50 5.11
C ALA A 329 -11.92 3.31 4.75
N PHE A 330 -12.87 2.74 3.99
CA PHE A 330 -14.12 3.43 3.68
C PHE A 330 -14.98 3.73 4.92
N ASP A 331 -15.07 2.78 5.86
CA ASP A 331 -15.78 2.98 7.13
C ASP A 331 -15.12 4.11 7.96
N GLU A 332 -13.80 4.18 7.99
CA GLU A 332 -13.07 5.28 8.64
C GLU A 332 -13.33 6.63 7.98
N TYR A 333 -13.27 6.69 6.65
CA TYR A 333 -13.57 7.93 5.93
C TYR A 333 -15.00 8.39 6.16
N ALA A 334 -15.96 7.46 6.19
CA ALA A 334 -17.35 7.76 6.52
C ALA A 334 -17.49 8.30 7.95
N ALA A 335 -16.79 7.69 8.93
CA ALA A 335 -16.79 8.14 10.32
C ALA A 335 -16.17 9.54 10.50
N VAL A 336 -15.03 9.79 9.85
CA VAL A 336 -14.36 11.11 9.85
C VAL A 336 -15.24 12.16 9.18
N GLY A 337 -15.85 11.82 8.04
CA GLY A 337 -16.82 12.69 7.35
C GLY A 337 -18.03 13.03 8.22
N ALA A 338 -18.57 12.03 8.93
CA ALA A 338 -19.67 12.23 9.87
C ALA A 338 -19.28 13.14 11.05
N PHE A 339 -18.06 12.99 11.58
CA PHE A 339 -17.52 13.88 12.62
C PHE A 339 -17.39 15.33 12.15
N PHE A 340 -16.83 15.56 10.96
CA PHE A 340 -16.75 16.93 10.43
C PHE A 340 -18.13 17.52 10.12
N LYS A 341 -19.07 16.69 9.65
CA LYS A 341 -20.46 17.12 9.46
C LYS A 341 -21.12 17.50 10.77
N SER A 342 -20.94 16.72 11.84
CA SER A 342 -21.53 17.01 13.16
C SER A 342 -20.94 18.28 13.78
N VAL A 343 -19.62 18.46 13.67
CA VAL A 343 -18.92 19.68 14.09
C VAL A 343 -19.39 20.89 13.28
N GLY A 344 -19.49 20.75 11.95
CA GLY A 344 -20.02 21.79 11.07
C GLY A 344 -21.45 22.20 11.43
N THR A 345 -22.32 21.22 11.68
CA THR A 345 -23.69 21.50 12.12
C THR A 345 -23.74 22.21 13.47
N ALA A 346 -22.85 21.87 14.40
CA ALA A 346 -22.75 22.52 15.72
C ALA A 346 -22.26 23.97 15.63
N PHE A 347 -21.38 24.28 14.66
CA PHE A 347 -20.96 25.66 14.39
C PHE A 347 -22.05 26.46 13.66
N THR A 348 -22.80 25.85 12.75
CA THR A 348 -23.92 26.52 12.06
C THR A 348 -25.17 26.69 12.95
N SER A 349 -25.35 25.86 13.97
CA SER A 349 -26.49 25.95 14.90
C SER A 349 -26.32 27.02 15.99
N LYS A 350 -25.26 27.84 15.94
CA LYS A 350 -25.13 29.03 16.77
C LYS A 350 -25.38 30.30 15.94
N PRO A 351 -26.64 30.76 15.87
CA PRO A 351 -26.90 32.19 15.84
C PRO A 351 -27.87 32.62 16.96
N TYR A 352 -27.45 33.67 17.66
CA TYR A 352 -28.25 34.69 18.33
C TYR A 352 -29.13 34.26 19.53
N ASN A 353 -28.55 34.31 20.73
CA ASN A 353 -29.29 34.65 21.95
C ASN A 353 -28.41 35.64 22.75
N GLU A 354 -28.23 36.83 22.20
CA GLU A 354 -27.93 38.01 23.01
C GLU A 354 -29.02 39.04 22.74
N THR A 355 -29.44 39.68 23.84
CA THR A 355 -30.40 40.78 23.97
C THR A 355 -31.88 40.51 23.61
N VAL A 356 -32.71 40.27 24.64
CA VAL A 356 -33.63 41.26 25.26
C VAL A 356 -34.45 40.55 26.36
N ARG A 357 -34.10 40.76 27.63
CA ARG A 357 -34.96 41.36 28.67
C ARG A 357 -34.21 41.57 29.98
#